data_AF-A0A828Z188-F1
#
_entry.id   AF-A0A828Z188-F1
#
_cell.length_a   1.000
_cell.length_b   1.000
_cell.length_c   1.000
_cell.angle_alpha   90.00
_cell.angle_beta   90.00
_cell.angle_gamma   90.00
#
_symmetry.space_group_name_H-M   'P 1'
#
loop_
_entity.id
_entity.type
_entity.pdbx_description
1 polymer ?
#
loop_
_entity_poly.entity_id
_entity_poly.type
_entity_poly.pdbx_seq_one_letter_code
_entity_poly.pdbx_strand_id
1 'polypeptide(L)'
;RTLKYKRSFLRKPPYPLIPKPYPLEYVKGRMVRLNSSGDVDGSTKVLQDAVYSFNPNNNITGIANNSTDWSAQYDYGYDGLGRLTNATGSYLGIAEGNLSREFQQSFSYAKNGNLTSKRVHDPVSGNITDEWSYQYTNHQVTNIDSSKSGNDAFVMQYDANGNLTRQRDNAKDLTKRIQVDSQDRITQIQDGNGATLGSYWYDESGFRIRKSYSRIQEQSFLQMLRFCIRASSWF
;
A
#
# COMPACT_ATOMS: atom_id res chain seq x y z
N ARG A 1 -47.44 13.11 51.94
CA ARG A 1 -47.55 12.02 50.94
C ARG A 1 -46.17 11.81 50.34
N THR A 2 -45.46 10.76 50.72
CA THR A 2 -44.05 10.53 50.37
C THR A 2 -43.97 9.26 49.55
N LEU A 3 -43.62 9.37 48.26
CA LEU A 3 -43.51 8.22 47.36
C LEU A 3 -42.13 7.56 47.52
N LYS A 4 -42.12 6.32 48.01
CA LYS A 4 -40.92 5.46 48.10
C LYS A 4 -40.63 4.84 46.73
N TYR A 5 -39.47 5.12 46.15
CA TYR A 5 -38.97 4.38 44.98
C TYR A 5 -38.23 3.12 45.42
N LYS A 6 -38.66 1.97 44.88
CA LYS A 6 -38.05 0.64 45.11
C LYS A 6 -37.14 0.33 43.91
N ARG A 7 -35.82 0.24 44.11
CA ARG A 7 -34.88 -0.25 43.08
C ARG A 7 -34.73 -1.77 43.22
N SER A 8 -35.13 -2.52 42.19
CA SER A 8 -34.94 -3.97 42.11
C SER A 8 -33.59 -4.27 41.46
N PHE A 9 -32.67 -4.90 42.19
CA PHE A 9 -31.43 -5.46 41.64
C PHE A 9 -31.69 -6.88 41.12
N LEU A 10 -31.63 -7.07 39.79
CA LEU A 10 -31.57 -8.39 39.17
C LEU A 10 -30.14 -8.94 39.29
N ARG A 11 -29.94 -9.92 40.18
CA ARG A 11 -28.69 -10.71 40.24
C ARG A 11 -28.68 -11.70 39.08
N LYS A 12 -27.66 -11.64 38.20
CA LYS A 12 -27.43 -12.64 37.14
C LYS A 12 -26.75 -13.90 37.73
N PRO A 13 -27.10 -15.11 37.26
CA PRO A 13 -26.49 -16.38 37.71
C PRO A 13 -25.05 -16.56 37.19
N PRO A 14 -24.26 -17.51 37.73
CA PRO A 14 -22.79 -17.53 37.57
C PRO A 14 -22.37 -17.97 36.17
N TYR A 15 -21.54 -17.17 35.51
CA TYR A 15 -20.89 -17.55 34.24
C TYR A 15 -19.75 -18.53 34.52
N PRO A 16 -19.67 -19.69 33.85
CA PRO A 16 -18.50 -20.57 33.94
C PRO A 16 -17.26 -19.89 33.34
N LEU A 17 -16.13 -20.01 34.05
CA LEU A 17 -14.85 -19.41 33.68
C LEU A 17 -14.22 -20.17 32.49
N ILE A 18 -14.35 -19.62 31.29
CA ILE A 18 -13.52 -20.00 30.14
C ILE A 18 -12.25 -19.12 30.19
N PRO A 19 -11.03 -19.69 30.22
CA PRO A 19 -9.81 -18.90 30.29
C PRO A 19 -9.63 -18.08 28.99
N LYS A 20 -9.56 -16.75 29.14
CA LYS A 20 -9.24 -15.81 28.07
C LYS A 20 -7.74 -15.83 27.79
N PRO A 21 -7.28 -15.94 26.53
CA PRO A 21 -5.91 -15.65 26.19
C PRO A 21 -5.75 -14.14 25.90
N TYR A 22 -4.97 -13.48 26.76
CA TYR A 22 -4.33 -12.16 26.65
C TYR A 22 -5.20 -10.89 26.77
N PRO A 23 -4.82 -9.92 27.63
CA PRO A 23 -5.41 -8.59 27.56
C PRO A 23 -4.89 -7.88 26.31
N LEU A 24 -5.81 -7.45 25.44
CA LEU A 24 -5.56 -6.35 24.51
C LEU A 24 -5.25 -5.11 25.38
N GLU A 25 -3.97 -4.83 25.64
CA GLU A 25 -3.57 -3.54 26.19
C GLU A 25 -4.06 -2.47 25.21
N TYR A 26 -5.06 -1.70 25.64
CA TYR A 26 -5.53 -0.55 24.90
C TYR A 26 -4.42 0.51 24.96
N VAL A 27 -3.55 0.51 23.96
CA VAL A 27 -2.48 1.51 23.84
C VAL A 27 -3.13 2.84 23.48
N LYS A 28 -3.17 3.76 24.45
CA LYS A 28 -3.68 5.12 24.30
C LYS A 28 -3.03 5.79 23.09
N GLY A 29 -3.84 6.30 22.15
CA GLY A 29 -3.38 7.01 20.95
C GLY A 29 -3.42 6.22 19.65
N ARG A 30 -3.75 4.92 19.66
CA ARG A 30 -3.96 4.16 18.42
C ARG A 30 -5.33 4.45 17.81
N MET A 31 -5.38 4.77 16.51
CA MET A 31 -6.63 4.79 15.74
C MET A 31 -7.07 3.34 15.49
N VAL A 32 -7.97 2.83 16.32
CA VAL A 32 -8.49 1.46 16.20
C VAL A 32 -9.68 1.38 15.25
N ARG A 33 -10.40 2.50 15.05
CA ARG A 33 -11.55 2.56 14.16
C ARG A 33 -11.69 3.94 13.52
N LEU A 34 -11.95 3.97 12.23
CA LEU A 34 -12.39 5.14 11.47
C LEU A 34 -13.80 4.86 10.96
N ASN A 35 -14.78 5.57 11.50
CA ASN A 35 -16.17 5.42 11.14
C ASN A 35 -16.71 6.76 10.63
N SER A 36 -17.36 6.74 9.47
CA SER A 36 -18.11 7.88 8.95
C SER A 36 -19.41 7.43 8.28
N SER A 37 -20.44 8.24 8.45
CA SER A 37 -21.74 8.08 7.83
C SER A 37 -22.22 9.42 7.27
N GLY A 38 -23.10 9.37 6.28
CA GLY A 38 -23.71 10.56 5.68
C GLY A 38 -25.01 10.24 4.96
N ASP A 39 -25.80 11.27 4.67
CA ASP A 39 -26.94 11.14 3.76
C ASP A 39 -26.44 11.09 2.32
N VAL A 40 -26.85 10.08 1.57
CA VAL A 40 -26.57 9.88 0.15
C VAL A 40 -27.89 9.55 -0.51
N ASP A 41 -28.34 10.42 -1.41
CA ASP A 41 -29.61 10.28 -2.15
C ASP A 41 -30.84 10.11 -1.22
N GLY A 42 -30.86 10.82 -0.09
CA GLY A 42 -31.97 10.79 0.87
C GLY A 42 -31.98 9.57 1.79
N SER A 43 -30.90 8.78 1.79
CA SER A 43 -30.72 7.64 2.70
C SER A 43 -29.44 7.79 3.50
N THR A 44 -29.49 7.50 4.80
CA THR A 44 -28.27 7.43 5.62
C THR A 44 -27.45 6.21 5.24
N LYS A 45 -26.22 6.44 4.77
CA LYS A 45 -25.24 5.40 4.44
C LYS A 45 -24.03 5.48 5.36
N VAL A 46 -23.45 4.32 5.66
CA VAL A 46 -22.08 4.21 6.17
C VAL A 46 -21.16 4.40 4.98
N LEU A 47 -20.32 5.44 5.04
CA LEU A 47 -19.36 5.76 3.99
C LEU A 47 -18.05 5.01 4.20
N GLN A 48 -17.69 4.77 5.46
CA GLN A 48 -16.47 4.09 5.88
C GLN A 48 -16.68 3.52 7.29
N ASP A 49 -16.27 2.27 7.50
CA ASP A 49 -16.19 1.69 8.84
C ASP A 49 -14.98 0.78 8.95
N ALA A 50 -13.79 1.39 8.94
CA ALA A 50 -12.52 0.67 9.01
C ALA A 50 -12.14 0.39 10.46
N VAL A 51 -11.93 -0.89 10.78
CA VAL A 51 -11.41 -1.40 12.04
C VAL A 51 -10.00 -1.90 11.81
N TYR A 52 -9.05 -1.42 12.62
CA TYR A 52 -7.63 -1.73 12.53
C TYR A 52 -7.23 -2.70 13.65
N SER A 53 -6.52 -3.76 13.26
CA SER A 53 -5.90 -4.73 14.17
C SER A 53 -4.39 -4.51 14.22
N PHE A 54 -3.76 -4.77 15.37
CA PHE A 54 -2.33 -4.52 15.57
C PHE A 54 -1.65 -5.70 16.28
N ASN A 55 -0.37 -5.92 15.96
CA ASN A 55 0.49 -6.79 16.77
C ASN A 55 1.09 -6.03 17.99
N PRO A 56 1.79 -6.71 18.92
CA PRO A 56 2.44 -6.05 20.06
C PRO A 56 3.47 -4.97 19.69
N ASN A 57 4.08 -5.07 18.51
CA ASN A 57 5.06 -4.11 17.99
C ASN A 57 4.41 -2.85 17.39
N ASN A 58 3.07 -2.70 17.46
CA ASN A 58 2.27 -1.62 16.85
C ASN A 58 2.14 -1.69 15.32
N ASN A 59 2.52 -2.79 14.66
CA ASN A 59 2.27 -2.92 13.22
C ASN A 59 0.80 -3.25 12.99
N ILE A 60 0.17 -2.65 11.98
CA ILE A 60 -1.20 -2.98 11.56
C ILE A 60 -1.20 -4.39 10.96
N THR A 61 -1.92 -5.33 11.58
CA THR A 61 -2.03 -6.71 11.08
C THR A 61 -3.27 -6.95 10.25
N GLY A 62 -4.25 -6.05 10.31
CA GLY A 62 -5.41 -6.14 9.45
C GLY A 62 -6.27 -4.90 9.46
N ILE A 63 -7.05 -4.75 8.41
CA ILE A 63 -8.03 -3.68 8.21
C ILE A 63 -9.30 -4.33 7.69
N ALA A 64 -10.38 -4.26 8.46
CA ALA A 64 -11.71 -4.67 8.01
C ALA A 64 -12.57 -3.42 7.83
N ASN A 65 -13.10 -3.19 6.64
CA ASN A 65 -13.82 -1.98 6.31
C ASN A 65 -15.17 -2.30 5.68
N ASN A 66 -16.25 -1.88 6.35
CA ASN A 66 -17.61 -2.21 5.94
C ASN A 66 -18.42 -0.92 5.74
N SER A 67 -18.65 -0.55 4.49
CA SER A 67 -19.60 0.50 4.15
C SER A 67 -20.98 -0.09 3.83
N THR A 68 -21.94 0.78 3.53
CA THR A 68 -23.25 0.32 3.01
C THR A 68 -23.13 -0.33 1.63
N ASP A 69 -22.24 0.15 0.77
CA ASP A 69 -22.21 -0.19 -0.65
C ASP A 69 -21.02 -1.08 -1.05
N TRP A 70 -20.08 -1.28 -0.14
CA TRP A 70 -18.88 -2.07 -0.37
C TRP A 70 -18.23 -2.53 0.94
N SER A 71 -17.44 -3.59 0.87
CA SER A 71 -16.57 -4.02 1.95
C SER A 71 -15.17 -4.33 1.43
N ALA A 72 -14.17 -4.16 2.28
CA ALA A 72 -12.81 -4.60 2.01
C ALA A 72 -12.18 -5.18 3.27
N GLN A 73 -11.37 -6.21 3.09
CA GLN A 73 -10.55 -6.78 4.15
C GLN A 73 -9.10 -6.87 3.69
N TYR A 74 -8.18 -6.55 4.57
CA TYR A 74 -6.76 -6.69 4.36
C TYR A 74 -6.11 -7.34 5.57
N ASP A 75 -5.15 -8.23 5.33
CA ASP A 75 -4.38 -8.91 6.37
C ASP A 75 -2.88 -8.81 6.05
N TYR A 76 -2.07 -8.56 7.07
CA TYR A 76 -0.65 -8.27 6.94
C TYR A 76 0.18 -9.12 7.91
N GLY A 77 1.22 -9.76 7.37
CA GLY A 77 2.24 -10.50 8.12
C GLY A 77 3.56 -9.75 8.14
N TYR A 78 4.32 -9.89 9.23
CA TYR A 78 5.62 -9.24 9.40
C TYR A 78 6.68 -10.22 9.90
N ASP A 79 7.94 -9.96 9.60
CA ASP A 79 9.07 -10.62 10.25
C ASP A 79 9.38 -10.01 11.64
N GLY A 80 10.38 -10.58 12.33
CA GLY A 80 10.80 -10.11 13.65
C GLY A 80 11.39 -8.69 13.69
N LEU A 81 11.73 -8.11 12.52
CA LEU A 81 12.19 -6.72 12.40
C LEU A 81 11.04 -5.77 12.05
N GLY A 82 9.81 -6.27 11.97
CA GLY A 82 8.64 -5.48 11.60
C GLY A 82 8.53 -5.18 10.10
N ARG A 83 9.26 -5.90 9.23
CA ARG A 83 9.14 -5.75 7.78
C ARG A 83 7.99 -6.61 7.26
N LEU A 84 7.19 -6.08 6.35
CA LEU A 84 6.04 -6.78 5.77
C LEU A 84 6.48 -8.01 4.99
N THR A 85 6.00 -9.20 5.33
CA THR A 85 6.33 -10.46 4.63
C THR A 85 5.18 -11.01 3.80
N ASN A 86 3.95 -10.67 4.15
CA ASN A 86 2.75 -11.11 3.45
C ASN A 86 1.67 -10.04 3.50
N ALA A 87 0.93 -9.86 2.40
CA ALA A 87 -0.26 -9.04 2.35
C ALA A 87 -1.33 -9.75 1.51
N THR A 88 -2.52 -9.88 2.08
CA THR A 88 -3.71 -10.36 1.37
C THR A 88 -4.79 -9.30 1.44
N GLY A 89 -5.70 -9.30 0.49
CA GLY A 89 -6.92 -8.54 0.65
C GLY A 89 -8.01 -8.92 -0.33
N SER A 90 -9.22 -8.55 0.07
CA SER A 90 -10.45 -8.73 -0.68
C SER A 90 -11.23 -7.42 -0.74
N TYR A 91 -11.98 -7.25 -1.81
CA TYR A 91 -12.93 -6.16 -2.03
C TYR A 91 -14.21 -6.74 -2.60
N LEU A 92 -15.35 -6.30 -2.06
CA LEU A 92 -16.67 -6.59 -2.58
C LEU A 92 -17.43 -5.27 -2.74
N GLY A 93 -17.67 -4.86 -3.98
CA GLY A 93 -18.50 -3.72 -4.32
C GLY A 93 -19.95 -4.14 -4.58
N ILE A 94 -20.82 -3.97 -3.58
CA ILE A 94 -22.25 -4.34 -3.65
C ILE A 94 -22.96 -3.44 -4.67
N ALA A 95 -22.75 -2.13 -4.59
CA ALA A 95 -23.32 -1.17 -5.54
C ALA A 95 -22.71 -1.27 -6.96
N GLU A 96 -21.60 -1.97 -7.11
CA GLU A 96 -20.93 -2.26 -8.40
C GLU A 96 -21.35 -3.63 -8.96
N GLY A 97 -22.55 -4.12 -8.63
CA GLY A 97 -23.05 -5.40 -9.12
C GLY A 97 -22.34 -6.61 -8.51
N ASN A 98 -21.95 -6.51 -7.23
CA ASN A 98 -21.17 -7.52 -6.52
C ASN A 98 -19.80 -7.80 -7.15
N LEU A 99 -19.11 -6.75 -7.62
CA LEU A 99 -17.74 -6.86 -8.11
C LEU A 99 -16.82 -7.35 -6.98
N SER A 100 -16.28 -8.55 -7.12
CA SER A 100 -15.30 -9.12 -6.20
C SER A 100 -13.89 -9.03 -6.77
N ARG A 101 -12.92 -8.65 -5.94
CA ARG A 101 -11.50 -8.66 -6.26
C ARG A 101 -10.70 -9.14 -5.07
N GLU A 102 -9.67 -9.94 -5.35
CA GLU A 102 -8.75 -10.42 -4.33
C GLU A 102 -7.31 -10.24 -4.80
N PHE A 103 -6.39 -10.15 -3.85
CA PHE A 103 -4.96 -10.22 -4.13
C PHE A 103 -4.23 -10.91 -2.98
N GLN A 104 -3.09 -11.51 -3.31
CA GLN A 104 -2.11 -11.98 -2.35
C GLN A 104 -0.70 -11.66 -2.84
N GLN A 105 0.13 -11.17 -1.93
CA GLN A 105 1.52 -10.82 -2.18
C GLN A 105 2.41 -11.28 -1.03
N SER A 106 3.63 -11.70 -1.35
CA SER A 106 4.66 -11.97 -0.35
C SER A 106 5.99 -11.31 -0.70
N PHE A 107 6.81 -11.08 0.33
CA PHE A 107 8.02 -10.28 0.24
C PHE A 107 9.17 -10.98 0.94
N SER A 108 10.38 -10.84 0.40
CA SER A 108 11.61 -11.38 1.00
C SER A 108 12.68 -10.31 1.02
N TYR A 109 13.53 -10.36 2.04
CA TYR A 109 14.53 -9.32 2.28
C TYR A 109 15.89 -9.93 2.59
N ALA A 110 16.93 -9.24 2.13
CA ALA A 110 18.29 -9.49 2.55
C ALA A 110 18.52 -9.00 3.99
N LYS A 111 19.64 -9.43 4.58
CA LYS A 111 20.06 -9.02 5.94
C LYS A 111 20.30 -7.51 6.06
N ASN A 112 20.74 -6.86 4.97
CA ASN A 112 20.95 -5.42 4.92
C ASN A 112 19.64 -4.62 4.71
N GLY A 113 18.47 -5.28 4.67
CA GLY A 113 17.18 -4.61 4.54
C GLY A 113 16.65 -4.48 3.10
N ASN A 114 17.45 -4.79 2.08
CA ASN A 114 16.99 -4.72 0.69
C ASN A 114 15.88 -5.74 0.43
N LEU A 115 14.83 -5.34 -0.28
CA LEU A 115 13.80 -6.24 -0.79
C LEU A 115 14.40 -7.11 -1.90
N THR A 116 14.51 -8.41 -1.71
CA THR A 116 15.10 -9.33 -2.70
C THR A 116 14.05 -9.92 -3.63
N SER A 117 12.84 -10.15 -3.13
CA SER A 117 11.76 -10.72 -3.93
C SER A 117 10.42 -10.10 -3.58
N LYS A 118 9.59 -9.85 -4.59
CA LYS A 118 8.15 -9.60 -4.46
C LYS A 118 7.41 -10.63 -5.29
N ARG A 119 6.47 -11.34 -4.68
CA ARG A 119 5.68 -12.37 -5.35
C ARG A 119 4.23 -11.93 -5.42
N VAL A 120 3.63 -12.12 -6.58
CA VAL A 120 2.19 -12.02 -6.78
C VAL A 120 1.64 -13.43 -6.80
N HIS A 121 0.60 -13.67 -6.01
CA HIS A 121 -0.04 -14.98 -5.91
C HIS A 121 -1.43 -14.94 -6.55
N ASP A 122 -1.83 -16.07 -7.10
CA ASP A 122 -3.23 -16.35 -7.35
C ASP A 122 -3.96 -16.47 -6.00
N PRO A 123 -4.96 -15.64 -5.69
CA PRO A 123 -5.58 -15.60 -4.36
C PRO A 123 -6.33 -16.88 -3.98
N VAL A 124 -6.78 -17.66 -4.97
CA VAL A 124 -7.58 -18.87 -4.75
C VAL A 124 -6.69 -20.07 -4.45
N SER A 125 -5.65 -20.27 -5.25
CA SER A 125 -4.73 -21.41 -5.14
C SER A 125 -3.50 -21.13 -4.28
N GLY A 126 -3.16 -19.86 -4.03
CA GLY A 126 -1.94 -19.44 -3.33
C GLY A 126 -0.65 -19.58 -4.15
N ASN A 127 -0.74 -20.08 -5.38
CA ASN A 127 0.41 -20.27 -6.27
C ASN A 127 1.02 -18.93 -6.67
N ILE A 128 2.34 -18.89 -6.79
CA ILE A 128 3.06 -17.72 -7.32
C ILE A 128 2.76 -17.62 -8.83
N THR A 129 2.22 -16.48 -9.26
CA THR A 129 1.91 -16.18 -10.66
C THR A 129 2.95 -15.27 -11.31
N ASP A 130 3.67 -14.49 -10.51
CA ASP A 130 4.82 -13.69 -10.92
C ASP A 130 5.74 -13.47 -9.72
N GLU A 131 7.04 -13.70 -9.89
CA GLU A 131 8.06 -13.33 -8.92
C GLU A 131 8.97 -12.27 -9.54
N TRP A 132 9.08 -11.14 -8.85
CA TRP A 132 10.05 -10.11 -9.16
C TRP A 132 11.26 -10.25 -8.26
N SER A 133 12.40 -10.51 -8.87
CA SER A 133 13.69 -10.68 -8.19
C SER A 133 14.51 -9.42 -8.38
N TYR A 134 14.94 -8.80 -7.29
CA TYR A 134 15.60 -7.50 -7.31
C TYR A 134 17.11 -7.69 -7.14
N GLN A 135 17.88 -7.15 -8.09
CA GLN A 135 19.34 -7.14 -8.05
C GLN A 135 19.84 -5.76 -7.63
N TYR A 136 20.90 -5.76 -6.81
CA TYR A 136 21.42 -4.54 -6.21
C TYR A 136 22.93 -4.39 -6.40
N THR A 137 23.36 -3.14 -6.51
CA THR A 137 24.70 -2.70 -6.08
C THR A 137 24.53 -1.91 -4.79
N ASN A 138 25.03 -2.44 -3.66
CA ASN A 138 24.75 -1.92 -2.33
C ASN A 138 23.24 -1.79 -2.05
N HIS A 139 22.68 -0.57 -2.01
CA HIS A 139 21.25 -0.29 -1.81
C HIS A 139 20.55 0.21 -3.09
N GLN A 140 21.25 0.25 -4.22
CA GLN A 140 20.68 0.68 -5.50
C GLN A 140 20.21 -0.55 -6.29
N VAL A 141 18.91 -0.61 -6.59
CA VAL A 141 18.36 -1.63 -7.51
C VAL A 141 18.92 -1.36 -8.89
N THR A 142 19.66 -2.29 -9.48
CA THR A 142 20.17 -2.15 -10.86
C THR A 142 19.23 -2.81 -11.86
N ASN A 143 18.65 -3.93 -11.49
CA ASN A 143 17.81 -4.75 -12.35
C ASN A 143 16.68 -5.39 -11.52
N ILE A 144 15.59 -5.72 -12.20
CA ILE A 144 14.54 -6.56 -11.66
C ILE A 144 14.19 -7.59 -12.73
N ASP A 145 14.34 -8.87 -12.41
CA ASP A 145 13.84 -9.97 -13.22
C ASP A 145 12.39 -10.25 -12.88
N SER A 146 11.61 -10.75 -13.85
CA SER A 146 10.25 -11.26 -13.61
C SER A 146 10.16 -12.69 -14.11
N SER A 147 9.57 -13.58 -13.32
CA SER A 147 9.30 -14.95 -13.78
C SER A 147 8.32 -15.00 -14.96
N LYS A 148 7.57 -13.92 -15.20
CA LYS A 148 6.62 -13.79 -16.30
C LYS A 148 7.20 -13.14 -17.55
N SER A 149 8.04 -12.11 -17.41
CA SER A 149 8.61 -11.38 -18.56
C SER A 149 10.10 -11.61 -18.78
N GLY A 150 10.74 -12.46 -17.97
CA GLY A 150 12.16 -12.82 -18.09
C GLY A 150 13.10 -11.89 -17.35
N ASN A 151 14.39 -12.10 -17.59
CA ASN A 151 15.46 -11.33 -16.97
C ASN A 151 15.47 -9.88 -17.45
N ASP A 152 15.98 -8.97 -16.62
CA ASP A 152 16.06 -7.54 -16.90
C ASP A 152 14.70 -6.94 -17.29
N ALA A 153 13.61 -7.45 -16.74
CA ALA A 153 12.27 -6.89 -16.97
C ALA A 153 12.27 -5.38 -16.71
N PHE A 154 12.98 -4.96 -15.65
CA PHE A 154 13.35 -3.56 -15.44
C PHE A 154 14.85 -3.39 -15.29
N VAL A 155 15.38 -2.30 -15.85
CA VAL A 155 16.79 -1.90 -15.69
C VAL A 155 16.88 -0.44 -15.28
N MET A 156 17.68 -0.14 -14.27
CA MET A 156 17.87 1.17 -13.65
C MET A 156 19.32 1.62 -13.83
N GLN A 157 19.51 2.91 -14.07
CA GLN A 157 20.84 3.52 -14.11
C GLN A 157 20.86 4.75 -13.23
N TYR A 158 22.02 4.98 -12.62
CA TYR A 158 22.23 6.04 -11.67
C TYR A 158 23.43 6.90 -12.08
N ASP A 159 23.42 8.16 -11.70
CA ASP A 159 24.65 8.97 -11.73
C ASP A 159 25.56 8.67 -10.52
N ALA A 160 26.70 9.34 -10.44
CA ALA A 160 27.67 9.17 -9.36
C ALA A 160 27.16 9.61 -7.99
N ASN A 161 26.17 10.52 -7.95
CA ASN A 161 25.52 10.96 -6.71
C ASN A 161 24.43 9.97 -6.25
N GLY A 162 24.10 8.99 -7.10
CA GLY A 162 23.10 7.97 -6.83
C GLY A 162 21.69 8.35 -7.25
N ASN A 163 21.51 9.39 -8.06
CA ASN A 163 20.21 9.74 -8.61
C ASN A 163 19.84 8.78 -9.73
N LEU A 164 18.60 8.31 -9.76
CA LEU A 164 18.08 7.51 -10.88
C LEU A 164 17.98 8.40 -12.13
N THR A 165 18.77 8.10 -13.16
CA THR A 165 18.83 8.87 -14.42
C THR A 165 18.13 8.17 -15.57
N ARG A 166 17.97 6.84 -15.49
CA ARG A 166 17.21 6.07 -16.49
C ARG A 166 16.50 4.88 -15.86
N GLN A 167 15.29 4.62 -16.33
CA GLN A 167 14.58 3.37 -16.08
C GLN A 167 14.08 2.79 -17.40
N ARG A 168 14.31 1.51 -17.62
CA ARG A 168 13.85 0.74 -18.77
C ARG A 168 12.88 -0.33 -18.31
N ASP A 169 11.73 -0.42 -18.95
CA ASP A 169 10.82 -1.57 -18.93
C ASP A 169 11.01 -2.31 -20.26
N ASN A 170 11.68 -3.47 -20.21
CA ASN A 170 11.99 -4.24 -21.42
C ASN A 170 10.76 -4.97 -21.95
N ALA A 171 9.83 -5.36 -21.08
CA ALA A 171 8.60 -6.06 -21.49
C ALA A 171 7.67 -5.16 -22.31
N LYS A 172 7.65 -3.86 -22.01
CA LYS A 172 6.79 -2.88 -22.70
C LYS A 172 7.52 -2.04 -23.75
N ASP A 173 8.82 -2.24 -23.92
CA ASP A 173 9.67 -1.38 -24.74
C ASP A 173 9.58 0.12 -24.35
N LEU A 174 9.50 0.42 -23.04
CA LEU A 174 9.41 1.80 -22.54
C LEU A 174 10.69 2.22 -21.82
N THR A 175 11.22 3.38 -22.18
CA THR A 175 12.36 4.00 -21.48
C THR A 175 11.91 5.32 -20.87
N LYS A 176 12.38 5.60 -19.66
CA LYS A 176 12.33 6.91 -19.03
C LYS A 176 13.74 7.43 -18.84
N ARG A 177 13.97 8.69 -19.23
CA ARG A 177 15.17 9.45 -18.90
C ARG A 177 14.79 10.52 -17.90
N ILE A 178 15.55 10.62 -16.82
CA ILE A 178 15.26 11.48 -15.68
C ILE A 178 16.41 12.47 -15.58
N GLN A 179 16.06 13.76 -15.59
CA GLN A 179 17.01 14.85 -15.42
C GLN A 179 16.85 15.41 -14.02
N VAL A 180 17.99 15.68 -13.39
CA VAL A 180 18.10 16.31 -12.09
C VAL A 180 18.86 17.62 -12.20
N ASP A 181 18.58 18.57 -11.31
CA ASP A 181 19.42 19.76 -11.15
C ASP A 181 20.61 19.49 -10.21
N SER A 182 21.42 20.53 -9.96
CA SER A 182 22.59 20.45 -9.09
C SER A 182 22.27 20.21 -7.61
N GLN A 183 20.99 20.20 -7.23
CA GLN A 183 20.51 19.88 -5.89
C GLN A 183 19.81 18.49 -5.87
N ASP A 184 20.08 17.65 -6.88
CA ASP A 184 19.55 16.31 -7.03
C ASP A 184 18.01 16.24 -7.16
N ARG A 185 17.36 17.36 -7.54
CA ARG A 185 15.90 17.42 -7.71
C ARG A 185 15.52 17.11 -9.14
N ILE A 186 14.52 16.26 -9.34
CA ILE A 186 14.01 15.93 -10.68
C ILE A 186 13.40 17.17 -11.33
N THR A 187 13.96 17.62 -12.45
CA THR A 187 13.47 18.77 -13.23
C THR A 187 12.67 18.35 -14.46
N GLN A 188 13.01 17.21 -15.05
CA GLN A 188 12.34 16.70 -16.25
C GLN A 188 12.36 15.17 -16.31
N ILE A 189 11.30 14.60 -16.87
CA ILE A 189 11.24 13.19 -17.27
C ILE A 189 10.89 13.15 -18.76
N GLN A 190 11.67 12.40 -19.52
CA GLN A 190 11.45 12.15 -20.95
C GLN A 190 11.24 10.66 -21.21
N ASP A 191 10.65 10.31 -22.35
CA ASP A 191 10.64 8.93 -22.83
C ASP A 191 11.94 8.54 -23.57
N GLY A 192 11.95 7.33 -24.15
CA GLY A 192 13.04 6.80 -24.97
C GLY A 192 13.30 7.60 -26.26
N ASN A 193 12.33 8.37 -26.73
CA ASN A 193 12.42 9.20 -27.94
C ASN A 193 12.75 10.66 -27.62
N GLY A 194 12.90 11.01 -26.33
CA GLY A 194 13.20 12.36 -25.87
C GLY A 194 11.96 13.25 -25.71
N ALA A 195 10.75 12.72 -25.89
CA ALA A 195 9.54 13.48 -25.66
C ALA A 195 9.37 13.75 -24.16
N THR A 196 9.09 14.99 -23.79
CA THR A 196 8.91 15.38 -22.39
C THR A 196 7.60 14.80 -21.85
N LEU A 197 7.70 13.96 -20.82
CA LEU A 197 6.59 13.36 -20.11
C LEU A 197 6.11 14.25 -18.97
N GLY A 198 7.06 14.88 -18.28
CA GLY A 198 6.76 15.87 -17.27
C GLY A 198 7.93 16.78 -16.95
N SER A 199 7.60 17.98 -16.47
CA SER A 199 8.55 19.00 -16.01
C SER A 199 8.15 19.50 -14.63
N TYR A 200 9.14 19.85 -13.81
CA TYR A 200 8.95 20.23 -12.41
C TYR A 200 9.79 21.47 -12.08
N TRP A 201 9.21 22.35 -11.26
CA TRP A 201 9.86 23.56 -10.80
C TRP A 201 9.73 23.67 -9.29
N TYR A 202 10.79 24.19 -8.68
CA TYR A 202 10.92 24.33 -7.25
C TYR A 202 11.18 25.78 -6.89
N ASP A 203 10.75 26.18 -5.71
CA ASP A 203 11.23 27.41 -5.09
C ASP A 203 12.64 27.21 -4.51
N GLU A 204 13.18 28.28 -3.91
CA GLU A 204 14.49 28.30 -3.27
C GLU A 204 14.57 27.38 -2.04
N SER A 205 13.44 27.10 -1.38
CA SER A 205 13.36 26.20 -0.23
C SER A 205 13.27 24.72 -0.64
N GLY A 206 13.19 24.44 -1.95
CA GLY A 206 13.07 23.09 -2.50
C GLY A 206 11.64 22.56 -2.57
N PHE A 207 10.62 23.38 -2.29
CA PHE A 207 9.24 22.95 -2.49
C PHE A 207 8.88 23.01 -3.96
N ARG A 208 8.26 21.94 -4.46
CA ARG A 208 7.76 21.91 -5.83
C ARG A 208 6.55 22.83 -5.96
N ILE A 209 6.70 23.92 -6.70
CA ILE A 209 5.67 24.94 -6.93
C ILE A 209 4.89 24.73 -8.22
N ARG A 210 5.43 23.93 -9.17
CA ARG A 210 4.75 23.65 -10.44
C ARG A 210 5.07 22.26 -10.96
N LYS A 211 4.11 21.68 -11.65
CA LYS A 211 4.25 20.48 -12.48
C LYS A 211 3.53 20.66 -13.81
N SER A 212 4.09 20.14 -14.88
CA SER A 212 3.49 20.11 -16.22
C SER A 212 3.64 18.72 -16.80
N TYR A 213 2.65 18.23 -17.55
CA TYR A 213 2.66 16.90 -18.16
C TYR A 213 2.18 16.97 -19.61
N SER A 214 2.70 16.08 -20.45
CA SER A 214 2.17 15.89 -21.80
C SER A 214 0.91 15.01 -21.77
N ARG A 215 -0.20 15.56 -22.27
CA ARG A 215 -1.56 14.98 -22.17
C ARG A 215 -1.71 13.62 -22.87
N ILE A 216 -0.85 13.32 -23.84
CA ILE A 216 -0.92 12.09 -24.65
C ILE A 216 -0.34 10.87 -23.91
N GLN A 217 0.49 11.08 -22.88
CA GLN A 217 1.18 9.98 -22.20
C GLN A 217 0.66 9.71 -20.78
N GLU A 218 -0.33 10.45 -20.28
CA GLU A 218 -0.87 10.33 -18.92
C GLU A 218 -1.38 8.91 -18.58
N GLN A 219 -1.95 8.18 -19.55
CA GLN A 219 -2.45 6.81 -19.34
C GLN A 219 -1.32 5.77 -19.22
N SER A 220 -0.23 5.91 -19.97
CA SER A 220 0.97 5.07 -19.84
C SER A 220 1.77 5.42 -18.57
N PHE A 221 1.74 6.71 -18.20
CA PHE A 221 2.48 7.29 -17.07
C PHE A 221 1.94 6.81 -15.71
N LEU A 222 0.62 6.64 -15.58
CA LEU A 222 -0.05 6.23 -14.33
C LEU A 222 0.20 4.77 -13.94
N GLN A 223 0.45 3.87 -14.90
CA GLN A 223 0.82 2.49 -14.56
C GLN A 223 2.25 2.37 -14.02
N MET A 224 3.15 3.24 -14.47
CA MET A 224 4.57 3.12 -14.16
C MET A 224 5.01 4.00 -12.97
N LEU A 225 4.24 5.03 -12.59
CA LEU A 225 4.48 5.79 -11.36
C LEU A 225 4.18 4.96 -10.08
N ARG A 226 3.41 3.88 -10.21
CA ARG A 226 3.14 2.95 -9.10
C ARG A 226 4.30 2.02 -8.79
N PHE A 227 5.33 1.97 -9.63
CA PHE A 227 6.42 1.00 -9.50
C PHE A 227 7.61 1.50 -8.66
N CYS A 228 7.78 2.82 -8.51
CA CYS A 228 8.96 3.39 -7.86
C CYS A 228 8.66 4.12 -6.52
N ILE A 229 7.39 4.47 -6.20
CA ILE A 229 7.09 5.31 -5.01
C ILE A 229 5.90 4.80 -4.15
N ARG A 230 5.22 3.70 -4.52
CA ARG A 230 4.07 3.18 -3.73
C ARG A 230 4.33 1.90 -2.92
N ALA A 231 5.59 1.51 -2.73
CA ALA A 231 5.93 0.54 -1.68
C ALA A 231 6.05 1.19 -0.28
N SER A 232 6.02 2.53 -0.22
CA SER A 232 6.25 3.32 1.00
C SER A 232 5.10 4.28 1.35
N SER A 233 3.96 4.20 0.67
CA SER A 233 2.82 5.10 0.91
C SER A 233 1.57 4.39 1.44
N TRP A 234 1.77 3.18 1.95
CA TRP A 234 0.89 2.48 2.88
C TRP A 234 1.76 1.70 3.87
N PHE A 235 2.79 2.35 4.41
CA PHE A 235 3.46 2.05 5.69
C PHE A 235 4.11 3.34 6.17
#